data_AF-A0A7S7UVC4-F1
#
_entry.id   AF-A0A7S7UVC4-F1
#
_cell.length_a   1.000
_cell.length_b   1.000
_cell.length_c   1.000
_cell.angle_alpha   90.00
_cell.angle_beta   90.00
_cell.angle_gamma   90.00
#
_symmetry.space_group_name_H-M   'P 1'
#
loop_
_entity.id
_entity.type
_entity.pdbx_description
1 polymer ?
#
loop_
_entity_poly.entity_id
_entity_poly.type
_entity_poly.pdbx_seq_one_letter_code
_entity_poly.pdbx_strand_id
1 'polypeptide(L)'
;MARSRARALWSLRKQIGALAERILELSFGGATVKFGQLLEKGTEILDEAKPLPAPDLPSALEEKYEMPPVTAPAPEIVPPPAIPVAPVQRAAPLSTGDGSSESVFNAFEGVNDALQQLSEALQIRSRGGALIVKLVKAGHIPMEAVDLYETLRKARNAIAHGEAQIPNAAEALEFARQASSLRGLLMYALEAVNAEKHARTSR
;
A
#
# COMPACT_ATOMS: atom_id res chain seq x y z
N MET A 1 2.37 -23.43 22.79
CA MET A 1 1.86 -22.66 21.63
C MET A 1 0.51 -21.95 21.87
N ALA A 2 -0.40 -22.43 22.74
CA ALA A 2 -1.72 -21.83 22.93
C ALA A 2 -1.75 -20.36 23.39
N ARG A 3 -0.75 -19.91 24.17
CA ARG A 3 -0.71 -18.54 24.72
C ARG A 3 -0.40 -17.44 23.68
N SER A 4 0.25 -17.80 22.57
CA SER A 4 0.60 -16.84 21.50
C SER A 4 -0.64 -16.45 20.67
N ARG A 5 -1.52 -17.42 20.36
CA ARG A 5 -2.77 -17.18 19.60
C ARG A 5 -3.75 -16.28 20.36
N ALA A 6 -3.85 -16.44 21.69
CA ALA A 6 -4.72 -15.62 22.52
C ALA A 6 -4.30 -14.14 22.54
N ARG A 7 -2.98 -13.85 22.52
CA ARG A 7 -2.47 -12.47 22.47
C ARG A 7 -2.69 -11.82 21.11
N ALA A 8 -2.51 -12.57 20.01
CA ALA A 8 -2.77 -12.07 18.66
C ALA A 8 -4.26 -11.70 18.47
N LEU A 9 -5.18 -12.56 18.91
CA LEU A 9 -6.63 -12.30 18.87
C LEU A 9 -7.04 -11.08 19.71
N TRP A 10 -6.43 -10.91 20.90
CA TRP A 10 -6.71 -9.77 21.75
C TRP A 10 -6.20 -8.45 21.15
N SER A 11 -5.02 -8.47 20.53
CA SER A 11 -4.46 -7.28 19.88
C SER A 11 -5.28 -6.87 18.65
N LEU A 12 -5.74 -7.84 17.86
CA LEU A 12 -6.61 -7.58 16.70
C LEU A 12 -7.94 -6.96 17.13
N ARG A 13 -8.55 -7.48 18.21
CA ARG A 13 -9.80 -6.92 18.75
C ARG A 13 -9.66 -5.46 19.19
N LYS A 14 -8.52 -5.11 19.79
CA LYS A 14 -8.25 -3.71 20.19
C LYS A 14 -8.08 -2.78 18.99
N GLN A 15 -7.38 -3.23 17.94
CA GLN A 15 -7.18 -2.43 16.75
C GLN A 15 -8.50 -2.17 16.00
N ILE A 16 -9.38 -3.18 15.90
CA ILE A 16 -10.71 -3.03 15.29
C ILE A 16 -11.58 -2.05 16.10
N GLY A 17 -11.56 -2.11 17.43
CA GLY A 17 -12.31 -1.18 18.28
C GLY A 17 -11.87 0.28 18.09
N ALA A 18 -10.56 0.53 18.08
CA ALA A 18 -10.02 1.87 17.86
C ALA A 18 -10.27 2.42 16.44
N LEU A 19 -10.34 1.53 15.44
CA LEU A 19 -10.70 1.91 14.07
C LEU A 19 -12.19 2.30 13.97
N ALA A 20 -13.08 1.58 14.66
CA ALA A 20 -14.50 1.86 14.67
C ALA A 20 -14.83 3.22 15.30
N GLU A 21 -14.16 3.60 16.40
CA GLU A 21 -14.31 4.92 17.02
C GLU A 21 -13.88 6.05 16.06
N ARG A 22 -12.76 5.89 15.35
CA ARG A 22 -12.29 6.86 14.36
C ARG A 22 -13.19 7.00 13.13
N ILE A 23 -13.79 5.89 12.67
CA ILE A 23 -14.74 5.91 11.55
C ILE A 23 -16.05 6.60 11.95
N LEU A 24 -16.48 6.46 13.20
CA LEU A 24 -17.62 7.19 13.77
C LEU A 24 -17.38 8.70 13.82
N GLU A 25 -16.17 9.14 14.18
CA GLU A 25 -15.81 10.56 14.19
C GLU A 25 -15.66 11.18 12.79
N LEU A 26 -15.34 10.39 11.76
CA LEU A 26 -15.24 10.86 10.37
C LEU A 26 -16.61 11.04 9.66
N SER A 27 -17.72 10.74 10.33
CA SER A 27 -19.07 11.08 9.85
C SER A 27 -19.39 12.56 10.07
N PHE A 28 -18.59 13.45 9.46
CA PHE A 28 -18.86 14.89 9.38
C PHE A 28 -19.73 15.18 8.16
N GLY A 29 -20.92 15.76 8.38
CA GLY A 29 -21.69 16.41 7.31
C GLY A 29 -23.12 15.93 7.05
N GLY A 30 -23.78 15.27 8.00
CA GLY A 30 -25.24 15.07 7.96
C GLY A 30 -25.75 13.96 7.03
N ALA A 31 -24.87 13.24 6.33
CA ALA A 31 -25.21 12.00 5.64
C ALA A 31 -24.92 10.79 6.55
N THR A 32 -25.81 10.53 7.51
CA THR A 32 -25.85 9.26 8.24
C THR A 32 -26.33 8.15 7.30
N VAL A 33 -25.47 7.72 6.38
CA VAL A 33 -25.70 6.43 5.71
C VAL A 33 -25.54 5.38 6.80
N LYS A 34 -26.66 4.75 7.17
CA LYS A 34 -26.77 3.81 8.28
C LYS A 34 -25.83 2.63 8.04
N PHE A 35 -24.60 2.75 8.52
CA PHE A 35 -23.57 1.70 8.46
C PHE A 35 -24.09 0.40 9.10
N GLY A 36 -24.98 0.53 10.10
CA GLY A 36 -25.73 -0.61 10.66
C GLY A 36 -26.55 -1.38 9.61
N GLN A 37 -27.23 -0.72 8.67
CA GLN A 37 -28.00 -1.39 7.62
C GLN A 37 -27.11 -2.05 6.56
N LEU A 38 -25.92 -1.51 6.30
CA LEU A 38 -24.95 -2.14 5.39
C LEU A 38 -24.26 -3.35 6.03
N LEU A 39 -23.99 -3.30 7.35
CA LEU A 39 -23.48 -4.45 8.09
C LEU A 39 -24.54 -5.56 8.19
N GLU A 40 -25.79 -5.21 8.50
CA GLU A 40 -26.91 -6.17 8.57
C GLU A 40 -27.16 -6.84 7.22
N LYS A 41 -27.13 -6.08 6.11
CA LYS A 41 -27.18 -6.66 4.74
C LYS A 41 -25.95 -7.49 4.39
N GLY A 42 -24.77 -7.11 4.87
CA GLY A 42 -23.53 -7.86 4.64
C GLY A 42 -23.53 -9.22 5.34
N THR A 43 -24.14 -9.33 6.52
CA THR A 43 -24.28 -10.59 7.25
C THR A 43 -25.33 -11.52 6.65
N GLU A 44 -26.46 -10.99 6.15
CA GLU A 44 -27.47 -11.82 5.45
C GLU A 44 -26.91 -12.50 4.19
N ILE A 45 -26.04 -11.83 3.44
CA ILE A 45 -25.39 -12.41 2.24
C ILE A 45 -24.47 -13.58 2.58
N LEU A 46 -23.85 -13.58 3.77
CA LEU A 46 -22.95 -14.65 4.21
C LEU A 46 -23.72 -15.87 4.73
N ASP A 47 -24.90 -15.67 5.31
CA ASP A 47 -25.75 -16.77 5.79
C ASP A 47 -26.55 -17.45 4.65
N GLU A 48 -26.87 -16.73 3.56
CA GLU A 48 -27.46 -17.31 2.34
C GLU A 48 -26.44 -17.95 1.39
N ALA A 49 -25.14 -17.71 1.59
CA ALA A 49 -24.09 -18.33 0.81
C ALA A 49 -23.98 -19.82 1.14
N LYS A 50 -24.76 -20.63 0.41
CA LYS A 50 -24.64 -22.10 0.40
C LYS A 50 -23.16 -22.48 0.25
N PRO A 51 -22.60 -23.32 1.14
CA PRO A 51 -21.19 -23.67 1.10
C PRO A 51 -20.87 -24.23 -0.30
N LEU A 52 -20.00 -23.53 -1.02
CA LEU A 52 -19.55 -23.97 -2.33
C LEU A 52 -18.90 -25.35 -2.15
N PRO A 53 -19.26 -26.35 -2.99
CA PRO A 53 -18.58 -27.64 -2.97
C PRO A 53 -17.09 -27.38 -3.16
N ALA A 54 -16.27 -28.03 -2.32
CA ALA A 54 -14.83 -27.92 -2.43
C ALA A 54 -14.43 -28.22 -3.90
N PRO A 55 -13.67 -27.33 -4.56
CA PRO A 55 -13.21 -27.62 -5.90
C PRO A 55 -12.39 -28.90 -5.85
N ASP A 56 -12.84 -29.93 -6.55
CA ASP A 56 -12.04 -31.11 -6.87
C ASP A 56 -10.86 -30.64 -7.71
N LEU A 57 -9.78 -30.27 -7.04
CA LEU A 57 -8.51 -29.96 -7.68
C LEU A 57 -7.99 -31.28 -8.26
N PRO A 58 -7.89 -31.42 -9.60
CA PRO A 58 -7.25 -32.59 -10.18
C PRO A 58 -5.81 -32.63 -9.70
N SER A 59 -5.52 -33.62 -8.86
CA SER A 59 -4.17 -33.97 -8.45
C SER A 59 -3.43 -34.48 -9.69
N ALA A 60 -2.30 -33.85 -10.01
CA ALA A 60 -1.39 -34.18 -11.11
C ALA A 60 -1.82 -33.77 -12.53
N LEU A 61 -1.51 -32.52 -12.89
CA LEU A 61 -1.06 -32.18 -14.25
C LEU A 61 0.45 -31.91 -14.18
N GLU A 62 1.25 -32.97 -14.24
CA GLU A 62 2.61 -32.87 -14.78
C GLU A 62 2.50 -32.67 -16.29
N GLU A 63 2.09 -31.47 -16.72
CA GLU A 63 2.17 -31.08 -18.12
C GLU A 63 3.64 -30.84 -18.47
N LYS A 64 4.23 -31.83 -19.14
CA LYS A 64 5.41 -31.62 -19.98
C LYS A 64 5.08 -30.51 -20.99
N TYR A 65 5.53 -29.29 -20.69
CA TYR A 65 5.62 -28.22 -21.67
C TYR A 65 6.69 -28.58 -22.71
N GLU A 66 6.31 -29.37 -23.70
CA GLU A 66 7.01 -29.35 -24.99
C GLU A 66 6.66 -28.04 -25.68
N MET A 67 7.58 -27.08 -25.64
CA MET A 67 7.47 -25.86 -26.43
C MET A 67 7.36 -26.24 -27.92
N PRO A 68 6.25 -25.92 -28.61
CA PRO A 68 6.23 -26.04 -30.05
C PRO A 68 7.22 -25.04 -30.66
N PRO A 69 7.91 -25.39 -31.76
CA PRO A 69 8.77 -24.46 -32.48
C PRO A 69 7.92 -23.29 -32.99
N VAL A 70 8.18 -22.10 -32.45
CA VAL A 70 7.55 -20.85 -32.90
C VAL A 70 8.11 -20.53 -34.28
N THR A 71 7.39 -20.96 -35.32
CA THR A 71 7.61 -20.51 -36.70
C THR A 71 6.26 -20.30 -37.36
N ALA A 72 5.53 -19.30 -36.89
CA ALA A 72 4.35 -18.77 -37.57
C ALA A 72 4.68 -17.35 -38.07
N PRO A 73 4.40 -17.03 -39.36
CA PRO A 73 4.52 -15.67 -39.85
C PRO A 73 3.54 -14.75 -39.11
N ALA A 74 3.99 -13.54 -38.80
CA ALA A 74 3.21 -12.54 -38.08
C ALA A 74 1.84 -12.34 -38.76
N PRO A 75 0.72 -12.52 -38.03
CA PRO A 75 -0.60 -12.23 -38.58
C PRO A 75 -0.68 -10.75 -38.92
N GLU A 76 -1.06 -10.46 -40.15
CA GLU A 76 -1.38 -9.13 -40.64
C GLU A 76 -2.47 -8.53 -39.74
N ILE A 77 -2.10 -7.50 -38.97
CA ILE A 77 -2.97 -6.86 -37.97
C ILE A 77 -4.09 -6.15 -38.74
N VAL A 78 -5.25 -6.80 -38.84
CA VAL A 78 -6.47 -6.14 -39.31
C VAL A 78 -6.86 -5.09 -38.27
N PRO A 79 -6.93 -3.79 -38.62
CA PRO A 79 -7.32 -2.77 -37.68
C PRO A 79 -8.75 -3.06 -37.19
N PRO A 80 -8.98 -3.08 -35.86
CA PRO A 80 -10.31 -3.33 -35.33
C PRO A 80 -11.30 -2.25 -35.82
N PRO A 81 -12.57 -2.60 -36.06
CA PRO A 81 -13.59 -1.65 -36.47
C PRO A 81 -13.68 -0.53 -35.41
N ALA A 82 -13.69 0.72 -35.88
CA ALA A 82 -13.78 1.90 -35.03
C ALA A 82 -15.05 1.84 -34.18
N ILE A 83 -14.91 1.45 -32.91
CA ILE A 83 -15.99 1.55 -31.94
C ILE A 83 -16.21 3.05 -31.69
N PRO A 84 -17.43 3.58 -31.84
CA PRO A 84 -17.73 4.96 -31.49
C PRO A 84 -17.49 5.14 -29.99
N VAL A 85 -16.33 5.70 -29.65
CA VAL A 85 -15.98 6.04 -28.28
C VAL A 85 -16.95 7.14 -27.86
N ALA A 86 -17.91 6.79 -27.01
CA ALA A 86 -18.78 7.77 -26.37
C ALA A 86 -17.89 8.86 -25.75
N PRO A 87 -18.23 10.15 -25.88
CA PRO A 87 -17.42 11.22 -25.33
C PRO A 87 -17.25 10.98 -23.84
N VAL A 88 -16.04 10.61 -23.45
CA VAL A 88 -15.62 10.52 -22.05
C VAL A 88 -15.93 11.89 -21.48
N GLN A 89 -16.98 11.96 -20.66
CA GLN A 89 -17.32 13.16 -19.92
C GLN A 89 -16.10 13.45 -19.07
N ARG A 90 -15.25 14.39 -19.53
CA ARG A 90 -14.16 14.94 -18.74
C ARG A 90 -14.83 15.52 -17.51
N ALA A 91 -14.67 14.83 -16.38
CA ALA A 91 -15.05 15.34 -15.09
C ALA A 91 -14.52 16.79 -14.99
N ALA A 92 -15.39 17.68 -14.50
CA ALA A 92 -15.10 19.10 -14.41
C ALA A 92 -13.70 19.35 -13.83
N PRO A 93 -12.98 20.39 -14.27
CA PRO A 93 -11.68 20.74 -13.71
C PRO A 93 -11.84 21.04 -12.22
N LEU A 94 -11.56 20.04 -11.39
CA LEU A 94 -11.40 20.18 -9.95
C LEU A 94 -10.25 21.17 -9.73
N SER A 95 -10.56 22.27 -9.05
CA SER A 95 -9.66 23.35 -8.63
C SER A 95 -8.22 22.86 -8.43
N THR A 96 -7.37 23.07 -9.44
CA THR A 96 -6.10 22.36 -9.69
C THR A 96 -4.86 23.07 -9.14
N GLY A 97 -5.02 23.99 -8.19
CA GLY A 97 -3.94 24.90 -7.77
C GLY A 97 -2.85 24.26 -6.93
N ASP A 98 -3.12 23.97 -5.65
CA ASP A 98 -2.02 23.85 -4.68
C ASP A 98 -1.97 22.53 -3.90
N GLY A 99 -3.06 21.75 -3.86
CA GLY A 99 -3.13 20.56 -3.00
C GLY A 99 -2.23 19.39 -3.42
N SER A 100 -1.88 19.29 -4.71
CA SER A 100 -1.12 18.15 -5.24
C SER A 100 0.32 18.14 -4.74
N SER A 101 0.99 19.31 -4.76
CA SER A 101 2.34 19.47 -4.24
C SER A 101 2.40 19.24 -2.73
N GLU A 102 1.45 19.82 -1.99
CA GLU A 102 1.34 19.65 -0.54
C GLU A 102 1.15 18.18 -0.16
N SER A 103 0.33 17.44 -0.91
CA SER A 103 0.14 16.00 -0.71
C SER A 103 1.45 15.21 -0.83
N VAL A 104 2.29 15.51 -1.82
CA VAL A 104 3.59 14.85 -2.00
C VAL A 104 4.55 15.18 -0.84
N PHE A 105 4.59 16.44 -0.39
CA PHE A 105 5.40 16.84 0.76
C PHE A 105 4.97 16.11 2.04
N ASN A 106 3.68 16.16 2.37
CA ASN A 106 3.13 15.51 3.55
C ASN A 106 3.38 13.99 3.54
N ALA A 107 3.22 13.36 2.37
CA ALA A 107 3.50 11.93 2.22
C ALA A 107 4.98 11.60 2.45
N PHE A 108 5.90 12.42 1.93
CA PHE A 108 7.34 12.23 2.12
C PHE A 108 7.79 12.52 3.57
N GLU A 109 7.20 13.50 4.24
CA GLU A 109 7.46 13.76 5.66
C GLU A 109 7.11 12.56 6.54
N GLY A 110 5.97 11.91 6.29
CA GLY A 110 5.60 10.68 6.99
C GLY A 110 6.61 9.53 6.83
N VAL A 111 7.31 9.47 5.70
CA VAL A 111 8.41 8.51 5.48
C VAL A 111 9.64 8.90 6.30
N ASN A 112 10.00 10.19 6.31
CA ASN A 112 11.15 10.68 7.09
C ASN A 112 10.95 10.50 8.59
N ASP A 113 9.75 10.74 9.11
CA ASP A 113 9.42 10.50 10.51
C ASP A 113 9.60 9.02 10.89
N ALA A 114 9.13 8.11 10.03
CA ALA A 114 9.32 6.67 10.24
C ALA A 114 10.81 6.28 10.20
N LEU A 115 11.59 6.83 9.27
CA LEU A 115 13.04 6.65 9.21
C LEU A 115 13.74 7.17 10.47
N GLN A 116 13.32 8.33 10.98
CA GLN A 116 13.87 8.94 12.18
C GLN A 116 13.62 8.05 13.40
N GLN A 117 12.38 7.59 13.60
CA GLN A 117 12.02 6.65 14.68
C GLN A 117 12.85 5.35 14.62
N LEU A 118 13.03 4.81 13.41
CA LEU A 118 13.83 3.61 13.20
C LEU A 118 15.33 3.84 13.48
N SER A 119 15.86 5.01 13.10
CA SER A 119 17.23 5.40 13.38
C SER A 119 17.50 5.48 14.89
N GLU A 120 16.53 5.99 15.66
CA GLU A 120 16.58 6.09 17.11
C GLU A 120 16.49 4.71 17.76
N ALA A 121 15.57 3.85 17.29
CA ALA A 121 15.42 2.49 17.80
C ALA A 121 16.70 1.65 17.62
N LEU A 122 17.37 1.79 16.48
CA LEU A 122 18.62 1.09 16.14
C LEU A 122 19.89 1.81 16.61
N GLN A 123 19.78 3.03 17.15
CA GLN A 123 20.92 3.90 17.50
C GLN A 123 21.90 4.15 16.33
N ILE A 124 21.37 4.22 15.10
CA ILE A 124 22.18 4.46 13.90
C ILE A 124 22.19 5.95 13.59
N ARG A 125 23.39 6.56 13.49
CA ARG A 125 23.56 8.00 13.18
C ARG A 125 23.30 8.39 11.72
N SER A 126 22.84 7.48 10.88
CA SER A 126 22.61 7.73 9.44
C SER A 126 21.19 8.20 9.20
N ARG A 127 21.00 9.03 8.17
CA ARG A 127 19.69 9.61 7.79
C ARG A 127 19.39 9.39 6.30
N GLY A 128 18.11 9.49 5.96
CA GLY A 128 17.61 9.42 4.58
C GLY A 128 18.06 8.17 3.82
N GLY A 129 18.51 8.32 2.57
CA GLY A 129 18.88 7.19 1.70
C GLY A 129 20.01 6.32 2.26
N ALA A 130 20.99 6.91 2.96
CA ALA A 130 22.06 6.13 3.59
C ALA A 130 21.56 5.20 4.71
N LEU A 131 20.49 5.61 5.40
CA LEU A 131 19.84 4.75 6.39
C LEU A 131 19.12 3.59 5.70
N ILE A 132 18.34 3.85 4.64
CA ILE A 132 17.63 2.79 3.90
C ILE A 132 18.60 1.72 3.39
N VAL A 133 19.73 2.11 2.79
CA VAL A 133 20.74 1.15 2.33
C VAL A 133 21.28 0.28 3.49
N LYS A 134 21.45 0.86 4.68
CA LYS A 134 21.86 0.09 5.86
C LYS A 134 20.78 -0.88 6.32
N LEU A 135 19.52 -0.48 6.30
CA LEU A 135 18.39 -1.34 6.68
C LEU A 135 18.21 -2.52 5.72
N VAL A 136 18.40 -2.30 4.42
CA VAL A 136 18.40 -3.36 3.40
C VAL A 136 19.56 -4.33 3.65
N LYS A 137 20.77 -3.82 3.87
CA LYS A 137 21.94 -4.66 4.18
C LYS A 137 21.77 -5.48 5.47
N ALA A 138 21.03 -4.95 6.44
CA ALA A 138 20.67 -5.65 7.67
C ALA A 138 19.50 -6.64 7.49
N GLY A 139 18.84 -6.65 6.32
CA GLY A 139 17.69 -7.52 6.04
C GLY A 139 16.39 -7.10 6.72
N HIS A 140 16.29 -5.87 7.21
CA HIS A 140 15.08 -5.37 7.88
C HIS A 140 13.98 -4.94 6.89
N ILE A 141 14.37 -4.51 5.69
CA ILE A 141 13.47 -4.08 4.61
C ILE A 141 13.97 -4.64 3.27
N PRO A 142 13.08 -4.80 2.28
CA PRO A 142 13.45 -5.37 0.99
C PRO A 142 14.15 -4.33 0.08
N MET A 143 14.86 -4.78 -0.96
CA MET A 143 15.72 -3.92 -1.80
C MET A 143 14.93 -2.85 -2.54
N GLU A 144 13.69 -3.14 -2.94
CA GLU A 144 12.78 -2.26 -3.66
C GLU A 144 12.47 -0.97 -2.88
N ALA A 145 12.65 -0.98 -1.55
CA ALA A 145 12.49 0.20 -0.72
C ALA A 145 13.50 1.31 -1.06
N VAL A 146 14.68 0.97 -1.60
CA VAL A 146 15.69 1.94 -2.05
C VAL A 146 15.15 2.73 -3.25
N ASP A 147 14.62 2.03 -4.25
CA ASP A 147 14.13 2.65 -5.48
C ASP A 147 12.89 3.51 -5.22
N LEU A 148 11.99 3.03 -4.35
CA LEU A 148 10.82 3.81 -3.90
C LEU A 148 11.26 5.11 -3.21
N TYR A 149 12.22 5.05 -2.30
CA TYR A 149 12.69 6.24 -1.60
C TYR A 149 13.37 7.23 -2.54
N GLU A 150 14.24 6.77 -3.44
CA GLU A 150 14.91 7.65 -4.40
C GLU A 150 13.92 8.30 -5.38
N THR A 151 12.88 7.58 -5.79
CA THR A 151 11.79 8.12 -6.62
C THR A 151 11.06 9.26 -5.89
N LEU A 152 10.64 9.03 -4.65
CA LEU A 152 9.95 10.04 -3.85
C LEU A 152 10.84 11.24 -3.54
N ARG A 153 12.12 11.01 -3.25
CA ARG A 153 13.10 12.06 -2.99
C ARG A 153 13.32 12.93 -4.22
N LYS A 154 13.44 12.33 -5.41
CA LYS A 154 13.54 13.05 -6.68
C LYS A 154 12.30 13.89 -6.94
N ALA A 155 11.11 13.32 -6.77
CA ALA A 155 9.85 14.04 -6.93
C ALA A 155 9.78 15.27 -5.99
N ARG A 156 10.06 15.07 -4.69
CA ARG A 156 10.08 16.16 -3.70
C ARG A 156 11.09 17.24 -4.06
N ASN A 157 12.31 16.86 -4.45
CA ASN A 157 13.35 17.83 -4.84
C ASN A 157 12.94 18.62 -6.08
N ALA A 158 12.37 17.96 -7.09
CA ALA A 158 11.95 18.63 -8.31
C ALA A 158 10.81 19.64 -8.06
N ILE A 159 9.88 19.32 -7.15
CA ILE A 159 8.85 20.25 -6.68
C ILE A 159 9.48 21.40 -5.90
N ALA A 160 10.39 21.10 -4.95
CA ALA A 160 11.00 22.10 -4.08
C ALA A 160 11.89 23.11 -4.83
N HIS A 161 12.52 22.69 -5.92
CA HIS A 161 13.34 23.55 -6.77
C HIS A 161 12.55 24.20 -7.93
N GLY A 162 11.26 23.88 -8.09
CA GLY A 162 10.46 24.36 -9.21
C GLY A 162 10.95 23.86 -10.59
N GLU A 163 11.75 22.80 -10.61
CA GLU A 163 12.37 22.22 -11.82
C GLU A 163 11.42 21.27 -12.55
N ALA A 164 10.47 20.66 -11.83
CA ALA A 164 9.46 19.80 -12.44
C ALA A 164 8.20 20.58 -12.80
N GLN A 165 7.57 20.16 -13.89
CA GLN A 165 6.14 20.38 -14.09
C GLN A 165 5.42 19.89 -12.83
N ILE A 166 4.63 20.77 -12.20
CA ILE A 166 3.87 20.45 -10.98
C ILE A 166 3.14 19.12 -11.25
N PRO A 167 3.34 18.10 -10.39
CA PRO A 167 2.74 16.80 -10.61
C PRO A 167 1.24 16.96 -10.80
N ASN A 168 0.69 16.30 -11.81
CA ASN A 168 -0.76 16.29 -11.95
C ASN A 168 -1.39 15.52 -10.77
N ALA A 169 -2.71 15.67 -10.58
CA ALA A 169 -3.40 15.05 -9.46
C ALA A 169 -3.24 13.52 -9.39
N ALA A 170 -3.12 12.85 -10.54
CA ALA A 170 -2.92 11.40 -10.59
C ALA A 170 -1.49 11.00 -10.19
N GLU A 171 -0.48 11.76 -10.62
CA GLU A 171 0.92 11.55 -10.21
C GLU A 171 1.11 11.80 -8.72
N ALA A 172 0.51 12.87 -8.19
CA ALA A 172 0.54 13.16 -6.76
C ALA A 172 -0.09 12.03 -5.92
N LEU A 173 -1.23 11.49 -6.38
CA LEU A 173 -1.87 10.34 -5.74
C LEU A 173 -0.98 9.09 -5.77
N GLU A 174 -0.29 8.85 -6.89
CA GLU A 174 0.63 7.72 -7.02
C GLU A 174 1.85 7.88 -6.10
N PHE A 175 2.43 9.07 -5.97
CA PHE A 175 3.49 9.34 -4.99
C PHE A 175 2.99 9.13 -3.55
N ALA A 176 1.77 9.58 -3.24
CA ALA A 176 1.18 9.35 -1.92
C ALA A 176 0.99 7.85 -1.62
N ARG A 177 0.59 7.06 -2.61
CA ARG A 177 0.49 5.59 -2.51
C ARG A 177 1.86 4.95 -2.26
N GLN A 178 2.88 5.34 -3.03
CA GLN A 178 4.24 4.83 -2.88
C GLN A 178 4.83 5.17 -1.51
N ALA A 179 4.64 6.41 -1.05
CA ALA A 179 5.07 6.85 0.27
C ALA A 179 4.36 6.08 1.40
N SER A 180 3.05 5.84 1.27
CA SER A 180 2.28 5.03 2.23
C SER A 180 2.78 3.59 2.30
N SER A 181 3.08 2.98 1.14
CA SER A 181 3.65 1.64 1.06
C SER A 181 5.02 1.56 1.74
N LEU A 182 5.92 2.49 1.42
CA LEU A 182 7.25 2.57 2.03
C LEU A 182 7.16 2.80 3.54
N ARG A 183 6.28 3.71 4.00
CA ARG A 183 6.04 3.95 5.42
C ARG A 183 5.57 2.68 6.13
N GLY A 184 4.66 1.91 5.52
CA GLY A 184 4.21 0.63 6.05
C GLY A 184 5.36 -0.37 6.26
N LEU A 185 6.26 -0.49 5.28
CA LEU A 185 7.46 -1.33 5.39
C LEU A 185 8.38 -0.88 6.54
N LEU A 186 8.58 0.43 6.69
CA LEU A 186 9.41 0.99 7.76
C LEU A 186 8.79 0.78 9.15
N MET A 187 7.47 0.94 9.28
CA MET A 187 6.77 0.68 10.54
C MET A 187 6.83 -0.80 10.95
N TYR A 188 6.68 -1.71 9.98
CA TYR A 188 6.86 -3.14 10.23
C TYR A 188 8.28 -3.47 10.71
N ALA A 189 9.30 -2.89 10.06
CA ALA A 189 10.69 -3.04 10.49
C ALA A 189 10.92 -2.49 11.92
N LEU A 190 10.29 -1.36 12.26
CA LEU A 190 10.37 -0.77 13.61
C LEU A 190 9.80 -1.70 14.67
N GLU A 191 8.64 -2.30 14.41
CA GLU A 191 8.02 -3.26 15.31
C GLU A 191 8.91 -4.49 15.52
N ALA A 192 9.51 -5.02 14.45
CA ALA A 192 10.42 -6.15 14.51
C ALA A 192 11.67 -5.84 15.37
N VAL A 193 12.30 -4.69 15.16
CA VAL A 193 13.46 -4.24 15.95
C VAL A 193 13.12 -4.08 17.42
N ASN A 194 11.97 -3.48 17.74
CA ASN A 194 11.52 -3.31 19.12
C ASN A 194 11.24 -4.67 19.78
N ALA A 195 10.61 -5.60 19.07
CA ALA A 195 10.36 -6.95 19.57
C ALA A 195 11.66 -7.69 19.92
N GLU A 196 12.69 -7.60 19.07
CA GLU A 196 14.01 -8.17 19.36
C GLU A 196 14.67 -7.54 20.58
N LYS A 197 14.60 -6.21 20.71
CA LYS A 197 15.16 -5.48 21.86
C LYS A 197 14.52 -5.94 23.17
N HIS A 198 13.20 -6.07 23.19
CA HIS A 198 12.47 -6.59 24.35
C HIS A 198 12.86 -8.03 24.69
N ALA A 199 13.01 -8.90 23.68
CA ALA A 199 13.44 -10.29 23.88
C ALA A 199 14.85 -10.41 24.47
N ARG A 200 15.75 -9.47 24.16
CA ARG A 200 17.10 -9.40 24.75
C ARG A 200 17.08 -8.93 26.20
N THR A 201 16.22 -7.97 26.55
CA THR A 201 16.12 -7.46 27.93
C THR A 201 15.46 -8.43 28.92
N SER A 202 14.72 -9.43 28.43
CA SER A 202 14.03 -10.41 29.27
C SER A 202 14.84 -11.67 29.59
N ARG A 203 16.08 -11.76 29.11
CA ARG A 203 17.00 -12.87 29.40
C ARG A 203 18.00 -12.45 30.46
#